data_AF-A0A950XMT5-F1
#
_entry.id   AF-A0A950XMT5-F1
#
_cell.length_a   1.000
_cell.length_b   1.000
_cell.length_c   1.000
_cell.angle_alpha   90.00
_cell.angle_beta   90.00
_cell.angle_gamma   90.00
#
_symmetry.space_group_name_H-M   'P 1'
#
loop_
_entity.id
_entity.type
_entity.pdbx_description
1 polymer ?
#
loop_
_entity_poly.entity_id
_entity_poly.type
_entity_poly.pdbx_seq_one_letter_code
_entity_poly.pdbx_strand_id
1 'polypeptide(L)'
;LADEPTGNLDSETGNEIVELLYELTHENGAERAVVMATHNLDAAICTDRTILLIDGVIHADAHPADVLPKFAGDALGAGHDRPRLRLVDEAAENPRFGQS
;
A
#
# COMPACT_ATOMS: atom_id res chain seq x y z
N LEU A 1 8.83 9.10 -5.63
CA LEU A 1 9.66 8.39 -4.64
C LEU A 1 9.52 9.16 -3.33
N ALA A 2 8.89 8.54 -2.35
CA ALA A 2 8.75 9.08 -1.00
C ALA A 2 9.41 8.12 0.00
N ASP A 3 10.26 8.65 0.86
CA ASP A 3 10.93 7.89 1.94
C ASP A 3 10.28 8.31 3.27
N GLU A 4 9.54 7.39 3.89
CA GLU A 4 8.75 7.64 5.10
C GLU A 4 7.84 8.87 5.02
N PRO A 5 6.93 8.99 4.01
CA PRO A 5 6.09 10.18 3.82
C PRO A 5 5.18 10.51 5.02
N THR A 6 4.94 9.53 5.90
CA THR A 6 4.08 9.65 7.08
C THR A 6 4.83 9.50 8.40
N GLY A 7 6.16 9.29 8.38
CA GLY A 7 6.95 8.89 9.56
C GLY A 7 7.07 9.92 10.69
N ASN A 8 6.60 11.16 10.50
CA ASN A 8 6.61 12.23 11.51
C ASN A 8 5.24 12.92 11.69
N LEU A 9 4.18 12.30 11.18
CA LEU A 9 2.81 12.83 11.25
C LEU A 9 1.98 11.96 12.19
N ASP A 10 0.98 12.58 12.82
CA ASP A 10 -0.04 11.82 13.53
C ASP A 10 -0.80 10.90 12.56
N SER A 11 -1.39 9.84 13.09
CA SER A 11 -2.03 8.78 12.31
C SER A 11 -3.12 9.29 11.36
N GLU A 12 -3.84 10.34 11.76
CA GLU A 12 -4.91 10.96 10.97
C GLU A 12 -4.34 11.70 9.76
N THR A 13 -3.37 12.59 9.99
CA THR A 13 -2.69 13.34 8.92
C THR A 13 -1.89 12.42 8.00
N GLY A 14 -1.28 11.35 8.54
CA GLY A 14 -0.58 10.35 7.74
C GLY A 14 -1.52 9.60 6.78
N ASN A 15 -2.73 9.26 7.25
CA ASN A 15 -3.73 8.59 6.43
C ASN A 15 -4.22 9.48 5.28
N GLU A 16 -4.44 10.77 5.52
CA GLU A 16 -4.83 11.73 4.46
C GLU A 16 -3.77 11.84 3.35
N ILE A 17 -2.48 11.82 3.72
CA ILE A 17 -1.39 11.84 2.73
C ILE A 17 -1.38 10.56 1.89
N VAL A 18 -1.56 9.39 2.52
CA VAL A 18 -1.60 8.12 1.80
C VAL A 18 -2.79 8.08 0.84
N GLU A 19 -3.95 8.57 1.27
CA GLU A 19 -5.14 8.69 0.43
C GLU A 19 -4.90 9.62 -0.76
N LEU A 20 -4.33 10.80 -0.55
CA LEU A 20 -3.97 11.72 -1.63
C LEU A 20 -2.99 11.08 -2.63
N LEU A 21 -1.96 10.39 -2.13
CA LEU A 21 -0.98 9.71 -2.98
C LEU A 21 -1.61 8.59 -3.80
N TYR A 22 -2.57 7.87 -3.22
CA TYR A 22 -3.33 6.82 -3.91
C TYR A 22 -4.26 7.41 -4.99
N GLU A 23 -4.97 8.49 -4.68
CA GLU A 23 -5.81 9.18 -5.66
C GLU A 23 -4.98 9.67 -6.85
N LEU A 24 -3.81 10.26 -6.61
CA LEU A 24 -2.92 10.76 -7.66
C LEU A 24 -2.44 9.70 -8.66
N THR A 25 -2.37 8.42 -8.24
CA THR A 25 -2.03 7.30 -9.14
C THR A 25 -3.25 6.72 -9.87
N HIS A 26 -4.46 6.94 -9.35
CA HIS A 26 -5.70 6.35 -9.85
C HIS A 26 -6.64 7.36 -10.54
N GLU A 27 -6.31 8.65 -10.52
CA GLU A 27 -6.99 9.68 -11.31
C GLU A 27 -6.99 9.33 -12.81
N ASN A 28 -8.15 9.50 -13.46
CA ASN A 28 -8.34 9.15 -14.87
C ASN A 28 -7.27 9.79 -15.78
N GLY A 29 -6.49 8.95 -16.45
CA GLY A 29 -5.41 9.36 -17.37
C GLY A 29 -4.07 9.65 -16.68
N ALA A 30 -3.91 9.33 -15.39
CA ALA A 30 -2.64 9.45 -14.70
C ALA A 30 -1.65 8.36 -15.16
N GLU A 31 -0.58 8.76 -15.85
CA GLU A 31 0.60 7.92 -16.11
C GLU A 31 1.62 8.05 -14.96
N ARG A 32 1.15 8.05 -13.71
CA ARG A 32 1.99 8.30 -12.53
C ARG A 32 2.07 7.06 -11.65
N ALA A 33 3.29 6.69 -11.30
CA ALA A 33 3.55 5.68 -10.29
C ALA A 33 4.11 6.35 -9.03
N VAL A 34 3.51 6.06 -7.87
CA VAL A 34 4.05 6.44 -6.57
C VAL A 34 4.77 5.22 -6.00
N VAL A 35 6.01 5.44 -5.57
CA VAL A 35 6.80 4.46 -4.82
C VAL A 35 7.04 5.04 -3.45
N MET A 36 6.63 4.29 -2.43
CA MET A 36 6.71 4.64 -1.02
C MET A 36 7.52 3.58 -0.28
N ALA A 37 8.54 4.01 0.45
CA ALA A 37 9.20 3.20 1.47
C ALA A 37 8.58 3.56 2.82
N THR A 38 8.08 2.56 3.55
CA THR A 38 7.47 2.79 4.87
C THR A 38 7.58 1.55 5.76
N HIS A 39 7.71 1.78 7.06
CA HIS A 39 7.53 0.76 8.09
C HIS A 39 6.08 0.70 8.61
N ASN A 40 5.20 1.60 8.17
CA ASN A 40 3.80 1.62 8.56
C ASN A 40 3.00 0.61 7.72
N LEU A 41 2.50 -0.44 8.38
CA LEU A 41 1.73 -1.49 7.74
C LEU A 41 0.38 -0.99 7.19
N ASP A 42 -0.26 -0.03 7.85
CA ASP A 42 -1.56 0.50 7.41
C ASP A 42 -1.42 1.22 6.07
N ALA A 43 -0.34 2.00 5.91
CA ALA A 43 -0.01 2.65 4.65
C ALA A 43 0.33 1.63 3.54
N ALA A 44 1.02 0.54 3.89
CA ALA A 44 1.36 -0.52 2.94
C ALA A 44 0.13 -1.28 2.42
N ILE A 45 -0.90 -1.49 3.26
CA ILE A 45 -2.16 -2.15 2.88
C ILE A 45 -2.88 -1.41 1.76
N CYS A 46 -2.73 -0.08 1.69
CA CYS A 46 -3.40 0.77 0.69
C CYS A 46 -2.72 0.78 -0.68
N THR A 47 -1.68 -0.02 -0.90
CA THR A 47 -0.93 -0.03 -2.17
C THR A 47 -1.39 -1.15 -3.10
N ASP A 48 -1.22 -0.99 -4.41
CA ASP A 48 -1.53 -2.06 -5.37
C ASP A 48 -0.51 -3.21 -5.33
N ARG A 49 0.71 -2.90 -4.89
CA ARG A 49 1.86 -3.81 -4.87
C ARG A 49 2.77 -3.47 -3.70
N THR A 50 3.12 -4.48 -2.91
CA THR A 50 4.08 -4.38 -1.81
C THR A 50 5.30 -5.23 -2.09
N ILE A 51 6.48 -4.64 -1.92
CA ILE A 51 7.77 -5.33 -1.97
C ILE A 51 8.36 -5.35 -0.57
N LEU A 52 8.61 -6.54 -0.03
CA LEU A 52 9.28 -6.71 1.25
C LEU A 52 10.79 -6.82 1.02
N LEU A 53 11.52 -5.86 1.57
CA LEU A 53 12.98 -5.80 1.52
C LEU A 53 13.54 -5.98 2.93
N ILE A 54 14.42 -6.96 3.13
CA ILE A 54 15.13 -7.21 4.39
C ILE A 54 16.61 -7.35 4.06
N ASP A 55 17.46 -6.56 4.72
CA ASP A 55 18.92 -6.58 4.53
C ASP A 55 19.36 -6.49 3.06
N GLY A 56 18.62 -5.72 2.25
CA GLY A 56 18.88 -5.55 0.81
C GLY A 56 18.41 -6.72 -0.07
N VAL A 57 17.73 -7.71 0.49
CA VAL A 57 17.17 -8.88 -0.22
C VAL A 57 15.66 -8.77 -0.31
N ILE A 58 15.11 -9.02 -1.51
CA ILE A 58 13.66 -9.07 -1.72
C ILE A 58 13.14 -10.42 -1.22
N HIS A 59 12.28 -10.39 -0.22
CA HIS A 59 11.64 -11.57 0.35
C HIS A 59 10.24 -11.83 -0.20
N ALA A 60 9.55 -10.78 -0.66
CA ALA A 60 8.23 -10.88 -1.27
C ALA A 60 7.98 -9.71 -2.21
N ASP A 61 7.13 -9.95 -3.20
CA ASP A 61 6.74 -8.98 -4.22
C ASP A 61 5.37 -9.41 -4.78
N ALA A 62 4.30 -8.88 -4.21
CA ALA A 62 2.92 -9.25 -4.55
C ALA A 62 1.93 -8.18 -4.05
N HIS A 63 0.63 -8.45 -4.23
CA HIS A 63 -0.43 -7.65 -3.62
C HIS A 63 -0.30 -7.68 -2.08
N PRO A 64 -0.60 -6.58 -1.35
CA PRO A 64 -0.40 -6.51 0.11
C PRO A 64 -1.07 -7.66 0.88
N ALA A 65 -2.24 -8.12 0.41
CA ALA A 65 -2.96 -9.25 0.99
C ALA A 65 -2.17 -10.57 1.00
N ASP A 66 -1.25 -10.76 0.06
CA ASP A 66 -0.41 -11.97 -0.06
C ASP A 66 0.93 -11.85 0.65
N VAL A 67 1.34 -10.61 0.97
CA VAL A 67 2.61 -10.30 1.62
C VAL A 67 2.40 -10.11 3.11
N LEU A 68 1.63 -9.11 3.51
CA LEU A 68 1.62 -8.60 4.88
C LEU A 68 1.23 -9.65 5.93
N PRO A 69 0.23 -10.54 5.74
CA PRO A 69 -0.09 -11.56 6.73
C PRO A 69 1.04 -12.54 7.01
N LYS A 70 1.93 -12.79 6.04
CA LYS A 70 3.06 -13.74 6.19
C LYS A 70 4.20 -13.17 7.05
N PHE A 71 4.25 -11.84 7.21
CA PHE A 71 5.39 -11.16 7.84
C PHE A 71 4.99 -10.31 9.06
N ALA A 72 3.77 -9.77 9.09
CA ALA A 72 3.25 -9.01 10.22
C ALA A 72 2.58 -9.89 11.30
N GLY A 73 2.25 -11.15 10.98
CA GLY A 73 1.52 -12.03 11.89
C GLY A 73 0.19 -11.40 12.36
N ASP A 74 -0.14 -11.55 13.65
CA ASP A 74 -1.37 -11.02 14.26
C ASP A 74 -1.39 -9.49 14.39
N ALA A 75 -0.30 -8.78 14.04
CA ALA A 75 -0.20 -7.32 14.19
C ALA A 75 -1.21 -6.53 13.32
N LEU A 76 -1.75 -7.16 12.26
CA LEU A 76 -2.82 -6.62 11.41
C LEU A 76 -4.22 -6.75 12.04
N GLY A 77 -4.34 -7.50 13.15
CA GLY A 77 -5.61 -7.88 13.78
C GLY A 77 -6.02 -7.06 15.00
N ALA A 78 -5.13 -6.27 15.60
CA ALA A 78 -5.39 -5.61 16.88
C ALA A 78 -5.21 -4.08 16.80
N GLY A 79 -6.31 -3.36 16.52
CA GLY A 79 -6.46 -1.96 16.92
C GLY A 79 -5.75 -0.88 16.10
N HIS A 80 -5.21 -1.19 14.93
CA HIS A 80 -4.68 -0.17 14.03
C HIS A 80 -5.80 0.56 13.27
N ASP A 81 -5.71 1.90 13.25
CA ASP A 81 -6.67 2.80 12.64
C ASP A 81 -6.49 2.76 11.12
N ARG A 82 -7.06 1.72 10.50
CA ARG A 82 -6.98 1.51 9.06
C ARG A 82 -7.51 2.77 8.36
N PRO A 83 -6.74 3.37 7.44
CA PRO A 83 -7.27 4.47 6.62
C PRO A 83 -8.60 4.02 6.01
N ARG A 84 -9.62 4.87 6.15
CA ARG A 84 -10.94 4.67 5.53
C ARG A 84 -10.84 4.93 4.02
N LEU A 85 -9.94 4.24 3.34
CA LEU A 85 -10.06 4.11 1.90
C LEU A 85 -11.41 3.43 1.67
N ARG A 86 -12.38 4.15 1.13
CA ARG A 86 -13.50 3.48 0.48
C ARG A 86 -12.85 2.66 -0.61
N LEU A 87 -12.81 1.34 -0.43
CA LEU A 87 -12.63 0.43 -1.55
C LEU A 87 -13.74 0.80 -2.54
N VAL A 88 -13.41 1.62 -3.52
CA VAL A 88 -14.23 1.79 -4.69
C VAL A 88 -14.22 0.42 -5.33
N ASP A 89 -15.33 -0.30 -5.17
CA ASP A 89 -15.61 -1.57 -5.84
C ASP A 89 -15.68 -1.31 -7.36
N GLU A 90 -14.53 -1.05 -8.00
CA GLU A 90 -14.38 -0.87 -9.45
C GLU A 90 -13.09 -1.51 -9.96
N ALA A 91 -12.73 -2.69 -9.42
CA ALA A 91 -11.74 -3.57 -10.02
C ALA A 91 -12.21 -5.03 -10.13
N ALA A 92 -13.51 -5.24 -10.32
CA ALA A 92 -13.99 -6.43 -11.00
C ALA A 92 -13.85 -6.20 -12.52
N GLU A 93 -12.63 -6.28 -13.05
CA GLU A 93 -12.26 -6.51 -14.47
C GLU A 93 -10.81 -6.05 -14.73
N ASN A 94 -9.81 -6.77 -14.21
CA ASN A 94 -8.45 -6.67 -14.75
C ASN A 94 -8.06 -8.00 -15.42
N PRO A 95 -8.29 -8.17 -16.74
CA PRO A 95 -8.02 -9.42 -17.43
C PRO A 95 -6.57 -9.56 -17.92
N ARG A 96 -5.56 -8.97 -17.27
CA ARG A 96 -4.21 -8.87 -17.86
C ARG A 96 -3.04 -9.55 -17.16
N PHE A 97 -3.27 -10.49 -16.25
CA PHE A 97 -2.21 -11.45 -15.89
C PHE A 97 -2.57 -12.86 -16.34
N GLY A 98 -2.51 -13.05 -17.66
CA GLY A 98 -2.41 -14.33 -18.33
C GLY A 98 -1.21 -14.34 -19.26
N GLN A 99 -0.21 -15.15 -18.90
CA GLN A 99 0.81 -15.76 -19.77
C GLN A 99 1.81 -14.84 -20.49
N SER A 100 3.08 -14.95 -20.10
CA SER A 100 4.15 -15.47 -20.96
C SER A 100 5.33 -15.98 -20.15
#